data_AF-A0A2H0PPE7-F1
#
_entry.id   AF-A0A2H0PPE7-F1
#
_cell.length_a   1.000
_cell.length_b   1.000
_cell.length_c   1.000
_cell.angle_alpha   90.00
_cell.angle_beta   90.00
_cell.angle_gamma   90.00
#
_symmetry.space_group_name_H-M   'P 1'
#
loop_
_entity.id
_entity.type
_entity.pdbx_description
1 polymer ?
#
loop_
_entity_poly.entity_id
_entity_poly.type
_entity_poly.pdbx_seq_one_letter_code
_entity_poly.pdbx_strand_id
1 'polypeptide(L)'
;MMKPSFDVGSHKIGQGQNPFIIAEVGINHNGDLSRALQMIEVAKQSGADCVKFQTFKADEFVGDKAQKFTYRSQGKEVTESMYEMFKRYELAETDWREIKKECERLDIAFLSTPQNKSDLALLLKVGVNAVKVGSDDFTNLPLLKEFATTGLPLFVSCGMSDLSEVYQALSSIGTFDGYPTLLLLCTSQYPTPPEDVNLQKLATLSNAFPGLPLGFSDHTQGPLASSLAVAMGACVFEKHFTLDNNLPGPDHWFSENPENLKIWVSSIRIAHQMMGSALVRPTPKEMEMRTLARRSIVALKDIREGEVLDEDNIGLRRPGNGLSPQLFPQILGQRAFKAIAKGSLIQLGEFIR
;
A
#
# COMPACT_ATOMS: atom_id res chain seq x y z
N MET A 1 -18.50 -4.94 10.62
CA MET A 1 -18.30 -3.55 11.08
C MET A 1 -17.64 -2.77 9.96
N MET A 2 -18.03 -1.52 9.71
CA MET A 2 -17.27 -0.65 8.79
C MET A 2 -15.89 -0.42 9.38
N LYS A 3 -14.85 -0.55 8.56
CA LYS A 3 -13.49 -0.26 9.00
C LYS A 3 -13.32 1.26 9.10
N PRO A 4 -12.64 1.77 10.15
CA PRO A 4 -12.32 3.19 10.27
C PRO A 4 -11.70 3.73 8.97
N SER A 5 -12.21 4.89 8.53
CA SER A 5 -11.64 5.66 7.43
C SER A 5 -11.80 7.14 7.72
N PHE A 6 -10.90 7.94 7.17
CA PHE A 6 -10.91 9.40 7.27
C PHE A 6 -10.40 9.99 5.96
N ASP A 7 -10.66 11.28 5.74
CA ASP A 7 -10.30 11.95 4.50
C ASP A 7 -8.99 12.75 4.66
N VAL A 8 -8.16 12.75 3.62
CA VAL A 8 -6.97 13.60 3.47
C VAL A 8 -7.06 14.27 2.11
N GLY A 9 -7.40 15.56 2.11
CA GLY A 9 -7.79 16.25 0.89
C GLY A 9 -9.01 15.57 0.24
N SER A 10 -8.88 15.16 -1.01
CA SER A 10 -9.90 14.42 -1.76
C SER A 10 -9.83 12.90 -1.60
N HIS A 11 -8.86 12.38 -0.82
CA HIS A 11 -8.60 10.95 -0.70
C HIS A 11 -9.22 10.37 0.58
N LYS A 12 -9.99 9.29 0.43
CA LYS A 12 -10.45 8.48 1.57
C LYS A 12 -9.38 7.46 1.95
N ILE A 13 -8.89 7.54 3.17
CA ILE A 13 -7.84 6.69 3.73
C ILE A 13 -8.48 5.62 4.61
N GLY A 14 -8.13 4.36 4.38
CA GLY A 14 -8.58 3.26 5.21
C GLY A 14 -8.51 1.92 4.48
N GLN A 15 -8.76 0.85 5.23
CA GLN A 15 -8.64 -0.49 4.68
C GLN A 15 -9.78 -0.78 3.69
N GLY A 16 -9.42 -1.32 2.52
CA GLY A 16 -10.36 -1.58 1.41
C GLY A 16 -10.57 -0.39 0.47
N GLN A 17 -9.92 0.75 0.74
CA GLN A 17 -9.79 1.84 -0.23
C GLN A 17 -8.60 1.58 -1.17
N ASN A 18 -8.50 2.41 -2.21
CA ASN A 18 -7.30 2.43 -3.04
C ASN A 18 -6.07 2.78 -2.17
N PRO A 19 -4.89 2.19 -2.44
CA PRO A 19 -3.65 2.56 -1.75
C PRO A 19 -3.42 4.07 -1.78
N PHE A 20 -2.96 4.66 -0.70
CA PHE A 20 -2.57 6.07 -0.69
C PHE A 20 -1.05 6.17 -0.64
N ILE A 21 -0.47 6.76 -1.68
CA ILE A 21 0.95 6.67 -1.97
C ILE A 21 1.61 8.04 -1.78
N ILE A 22 2.52 8.11 -0.81
CA ILE A 22 3.23 9.31 -0.37
C ILE A 22 4.66 9.27 -0.93
N ALA A 23 4.98 10.23 -1.79
CA ALA A 23 6.35 10.52 -2.20
C ALA A 23 6.99 11.45 -1.16
N GLU A 24 7.90 10.90 -0.35
CA GLU A 24 8.62 11.66 0.69
C GLU A 24 9.77 12.44 0.04
N VAL A 25 9.60 13.75 -0.08
CA VAL A 25 10.67 14.67 -0.44
C VAL A 25 11.63 14.83 0.74
N GLY A 26 11.11 14.84 1.97
CA GLY A 26 11.91 15.07 3.18
C GLY A 26 12.73 16.36 3.05
N ILE A 27 14.05 16.22 3.05
CA ILE A 27 15.04 17.31 2.87
C ILE A 27 15.74 17.31 1.50
N ASN A 28 15.36 16.45 0.57
CA ASN A 28 16.00 16.33 -0.77
C ASN A 28 15.80 17.56 -1.68
N HIS A 29 14.99 18.54 -1.24
CA HIS A 29 14.92 19.85 -1.89
C HIS A 29 16.19 20.70 -1.62
N ASN A 30 17.03 20.31 -0.66
CA ASN A 30 18.28 20.97 -0.26
C ASN A 30 18.14 22.47 0.07
N GLY A 31 17.02 22.86 0.70
CA GLY A 31 16.73 24.27 0.99
C GLY A 31 16.40 25.13 -0.25
N ASP A 32 16.19 24.51 -1.42
CA ASP A 32 15.86 25.21 -2.67
C ASP A 32 14.38 25.06 -3.03
N LEU A 33 13.65 26.19 -3.05
CA LEU A 33 12.22 26.21 -3.38
C LEU A 33 11.98 25.72 -4.81
N SER A 34 12.79 26.15 -5.79
CA SER A 34 12.60 25.74 -7.19
C SER A 34 12.65 24.22 -7.35
N ARG A 35 13.56 23.56 -6.64
CA ARG A 35 13.68 22.10 -6.59
C ARG A 35 12.49 21.48 -5.88
N ALA A 36 12.05 22.04 -4.75
CA ALA A 36 10.85 21.56 -4.07
C ALA A 36 9.65 21.54 -5.02
N LEU A 37 9.40 22.63 -5.77
CA LEU A 37 8.32 22.72 -6.76
C LEU A 37 8.47 21.68 -7.89
N GLN A 38 9.68 21.51 -8.43
CA GLN A 38 9.97 20.48 -9.43
C GLN A 38 9.70 19.06 -8.90
N MET A 39 10.03 18.79 -7.64
CA MET A 39 9.77 17.48 -7.02
C MET A 39 8.27 17.20 -6.88
N ILE A 40 7.45 18.21 -6.64
CA ILE A 40 5.98 18.08 -6.62
C ILE A 40 5.46 17.67 -8.00
N GLU A 41 5.93 18.34 -9.05
CA GLU A 41 5.55 18.00 -10.43
C GLU A 41 5.90 16.55 -10.77
N VAL A 42 7.12 16.10 -10.42
CA VAL A 42 7.56 14.73 -10.71
C VAL A 42 6.80 13.70 -9.89
N ALA A 43 6.51 13.97 -8.61
CA ALA A 43 5.71 13.08 -7.78
C ALA A 43 4.30 12.88 -8.37
N LYS A 44 3.65 13.96 -8.80
CA LYS A 44 2.35 13.90 -9.48
C LYS A 44 2.43 13.12 -10.79
N GLN A 45 3.43 13.40 -11.63
CA GLN A 45 3.65 12.70 -12.91
C GLN A 45 3.94 11.20 -12.72
N SER A 46 4.55 10.82 -11.59
CA SER A 46 4.82 9.43 -11.23
C SER A 46 3.57 8.70 -10.72
N GLY A 47 2.48 9.42 -10.46
CA GLY A 47 1.21 8.88 -9.99
C GLY A 47 1.09 8.77 -8.46
N ALA A 48 1.93 9.48 -7.70
CA ALA A 48 1.76 9.61 -6.26
C ALA A 48 0.48 10.40 -5.93
N ASP A 49 -0.17 10.06 -4.82
CA ASP A 49 -1.36 10.77 -4.32
C ASP A 49 -0.97 11.97 -3.45
N CYS A 50 0.22 11.90 -2.86
CA CYS A 50 0.69 12.86 -1.88
C CYS A 50 2.19 13.11 -2.02
N VAL A 51 2.58 14.36 -1.77
CA VAL A 51 3.96 14.73 -1.46
C VAL A 51 4.09 15.05 0.02
N LYS A 52 5.18 14.56 0.62
CA LYS A 52 5.49 14.83 2.01
C LYS A 52 6.85 15.52 2.14
N PHE A 53 6.93 16.47 3.06
CA PHE A 53 8.15 17.17 3.44
C PHE A 53 8.46 16.98 4.94
N GLN A 54 9.58 17.55 5.38
CA GLN A 54 9.90 17.73 6.79
C GLN A 54 9.96 19.22 7.09
N THR A 55 9.29 19.65 8.17
CA THR A 55 9.27 21.05 8.60
C THR A 55 9.92 21.14 9.97
N PHE A 56 11.00 21.88 10.05
CA PHE A 56 11.79 22.02 11.26
C PHE A 56 12.44 23.40 11.31
N LYS A 57 12.82 23.78 12.53
CA LYS A 57 13.87 24.75 12.80
C LYS A 57 15.00 24.04 13.52
N ALA A 58 16.19 24.04 12.92
CA ALA A 58 17.37 23.41 13.48
C ALA A 58 17.71 23.94 14.89
N ASP A 59 17.42 25.22 15.15
CA ASP A 59 17.60 25.85 16.47
C ASP A 59 16.70 25.28 17.57
N GLU A 60 15.54 24.72 17.22
CA GLU A 60 14.60 24.10 18.17
C GLU A 60 14.79 22.58 18.24
N PHE A 61 15.16 21.97 17.11
CA PHE A 61 15.29 20.51 16.95
C PHE A 61 16.64 19.93 17.41
N VAL A 62 17.75 20.64 17.19
CA VAL A 62 19.11 20.14 17.50
C VAL A 62 19.68 20.85 18.74
N GLY A 63 19.60 20.17 19.88
CA GLY A 63 20.04 20.72 21.17
C GLY A 63 21.56 20.93 21.29
N ASP A 64 22.36 19.98 20.81
CA ASP A 64 23.82 20.10 20.77
C ASP A 64 24.30 20.41 19.35
N LYS A 65 24.70 21.66 19.10
CA LYS A 65 25.21 22.12 17.80
C LYS A 65 26.53 21.45 17.41
N ALA A 66 27.27 20.89 18.36
CA ALA A 66 28.51 20.15 18.10
C ALA A 66 28.27 18.67 17.75
N GLN A 67 27.05 18.16 17.97
CA GLN A 67 26.70 16.78 17.63
C GLN A 67 26.91 16.53 16.14
N LYS A 68 27.77 15.56 15.83
CA LYS A 68 28.08 15.16 14.47
C LYS A 68 27.17 14.05 14.00
N PHE A 69 26.89 14.05 12.70
CA PHE A 69 26.19 12.98 12.01
C PHE A 69 27.02 12.52 10.82
N THR A 70 27.06 11.20 10.62
CA THR A 70 27.79 10.57 9.52
C THR A 70 26.79 9.93 8.57
N TYR A 71 26.85 10.30 7.30
CA TYR A 71 25.96 9.79 6.26
C TYR A 71 26.70 9.59 4.95
N ARG A 72 26.05 8.93 3.99
CA ARG A 72 26.59 8.73 2.65
C ARG A 72 26.02 9.75 1.67
N SER A 73 26.88 10.38 0.88
CA SER A 73 26.49 11.33 -0.15
C SER A 73 27.45 11.23 -1.33
N GLN A 74 26.92 11.12 -2.55
CA GLN A 74 27.72 11.05 -3.78
C GLN A 74 28.82 9.98 -3.73
N GLY A 75 28.48 8.81 -3.17
CA GLY A 75 29.40 7.68 -3.03
C GLY A 75 30.46 7.80 -1.93
N LYS A 76 30.47 8.89 -1.15
CA LYS A 76 31.43 9.14 -0.06
C LYS A 76 30.73 9.19 1.29
N GLU A 77 31.48 8.89 2.35
CA GLU A 77 31.06 9.17 3.71
C GLU A 77 31.33 10.65 4.04
N VAL A 78 30.33 11.32 4.59
CA VAL A 78 30.38 12.73 5.03
C VAL A 78 30.08 12.75 6.52
N THR A 79 30.92 13.44 7.29
CA THR A 79 30.69 13.66 8.73
C THR A 79 30.73 15.15 9.00
N GLU A 80 29.62 15.70 9.50
CA GLU A 80 29.48 17.13 9.79
C GLU A 80 28.54 17.38 10.98
N SER A 81 28.37 18.65 11.37
CA SER A 81 27.41 19.02 12.41
C SER A 81 25.97 18.78 11.93
N MET A 82 25.18 18.07 12.74
CA MET A 82 23.77 17.84 12.45
C MET A 82 23.00 19.16 12.40
N TYR A 83 23.33 20.10 13.29
CA TYR A 83 22.74 21.44 13.29
C TYR A 83 22.99 22.18 11.97
N GLU A 84 24.25 22.25 11.53
CA GLU A 84 24.60 22.93 10.27
C GLU A 84 23.96 22.24 9.06
N MET A 85 23.83 20.91 9.09
CA MET A 85 23.14 20.15 8.06
C MET A 85 21.67 20.54 7.96
N PHE A 86 20.90 20.44 9.06
CA PHE A 86 19.49 20.82 9.04
C PHE A 86 19.30 22.30 8.76
N LYS A 87 20.17 23.18 9.26
CA LYS A 87 20.05 24.63 9.01
C LYS A 87 20.06 24.98 7.53
N ARG A 88 20.84 24.28 6.71
CA ARG A 88 20.89 24.47 5.24
C ARG A 88 19.63 24.00 4.51
N TYR A 89 18.80 23.18 5.16
CA TYR A 89 17.60 22.61 4.58
C TYR A 89 16.32 23.27 5.08
N GLU A 90 16.41 24.31 5.92
CA GLU A 90 15.24 25.11 6.32
C GLU A 90 14.64 25.83 5.11
N LEU A 91 13.31 25.94 5.10
CA LEU A 91 12.53 26.74 4.15
C LEU A 91 11.75 27.81 4.91
N ALA A 92 11.61 29.00 4.32
CA ALA A 92 10.88 30.10 4.92
C ALA A 92 9.36 29.87 4.86
N GLU A 93 8.58 30.58 5.68
CA GLU A 93 7.11 30.52 5.63
C GLU A 93 6.55 30.85 4.23
N THR A 94 7.18 31.76 3.50
CA THR A 94 6.81 32.10 2.11
C THR A 94 6.98 30.92 1.17
N ASP A 95 8.02 30.12 1.36
CA ASP A 95 8.31 28.95 0.54
C ASP A 95 7.26 27.85 0.76
N TRP A 96 6.87 27.62 2.03
CA TRP A 96 5.80 26.68 2.36
C TRP A 96 4.45 27.07 1.77
N ARG A 97 4.15 28.37 1.68
CA ARG A 97 2.94 28.87 1.02
C ARG A 97 2.95 28.59 -0.49
N GLU A 98 4.09 28.78 -1.16
CA GLU A 98 4.23 28.44 -2.58
C GLU A 98 4.18 26.93 -2.81
N ILE A 99 4.79 26.11 -1.94
CA ILE A 99 4.67 24.65 -1.97
C ILE A 99 3.21 24.20 -1.88
N LYS A 100 2.44 24.76 -0.93
CA LYS A 100 1.02 24.43 -0.77
C LYS A 100 0.21 24.77 -2.01
N LYS A 101 0.42 25.98 -2.55
CA LYS A 101 -0.25 26.47 -3.76
C LYS A 101 0.06 25.58 -4.97
N GLU A 102 1.30 25.12 -5.09
CA GLU A 102 1.69 24.21 -6.16
C GLU A 102 1.03 22.83 -6.02
N CYS A 103 0.96 22.30 -4.80
CA CYS A 103 0.22 21.07 -4.51
C CYS A 103 -1.26 21.19 -4.90
N GLU A 104 -1.90 22.32 -4.58
CA GLU A 104 -3.30 22.61 -4.96
C GLU A 104 -3.46 22.73 -6.48
N ARG A 105 -2.53 23.42 -7.16
CA ARG A 105 -2.54 23.58 -8.62
C ARG A 105 -2.48 22.23 -9.34
N LEU A 106 -1.71 21.29 -8.80
CA LEU A 106 -1.49 19.96 -9.37
C LEU A 106 -2.46 18.89 -8.86
N ASP A 107 -3.35 19.24 -7.93
CA ASP A 107 -4.27 18.31 -7.26
C ASP A 107 -3.51 17.12 -6.65
N ILE A 108 -2.49 17.40 -5.85
CA ILE A 108 -1.73 16.41 -5.08
C ILE A 108 -1.81 16.76 -3.59
N ALA A 109 -2.04 15.77 -2.73
CA ALA A 109 -2.14 16.02 -1.31
C ALA A 109 -0.79 16.48 -0.72
N PHE A 110 -0.83 17.39 0.23
CA PHE A 110 0.35 17.92 0.91
C PHE A 110 0.36 17.48 2.37
N LEU A 111 1.45 16.82 2.76
CA LEU A 111 1.76 16.49 4.15
C LEU A 111 3.14 17.04 4.53
N SER A 112 3.35 17.23 5.82
CA SER A 112 4.69 17.45 6.35
C SER A 112 4.82 16.85 7.75
N THR A 113 6.07 16.64 8.15
CA THR A 113 6.46 16.16 9.48
C THR A 113 6.99 17.35 10.28
N PRO A 114 6.17 17.99 11.14
CA PRO A 114 6.68 19.03 12.03
C PRO A 114 7.51 18.41 13.16
N GLN A 115 8.72 18.92 13.37
CA GLN A 115 9.60 18.46 14.46
C GLN A 115 9.29 19.15 15.80
N ASN A 116 8.74 20.37 15.77
CA ASN A 116 8.44 21.15 16.96
C ASN A 116 7.03 21.75 16.92
N LYS A 117 6.57 22.29 18.07
CA LYS A 117 5.28 23.00 18.16
C LYS A 117 5.22 24.21 17.22
N SER A 118 6.33 24.91 17.03
CA SER A 118 6.38 26.07 16.15
C SER A 118 6.25 25.68 14.67
N ASP A 119 6.78 24.51 14.30
CA ASP A 119 6.64 23.92 12.96
C ASP A 119 5.19 23.50 12.69
N LEU A 120 4.54 22.87 13.68
CA LEU A 120 3.11 22.55 13.58
C LEU A 120 2.27 23.82 13.41
N ALA A 121 2.52 24.85 14.22
CA ALA A 121 1.80 26.12 14.12
C ALA A 121 1.96 26.78 12.74
N LEU A 122 3.14 26.66 12.12
CA LEU A 122 3.37 27.08 10.74
C LEU A 122 2.55 26.25 9.75
N LEU A 123 2.56 24.92 9.86
CA LEU A 123 1.80 24.03 8.95
C LEU A 123 0.28 24.24 9.05
N LEU A 124 -0.24 24.55 10.23
CA LEU A 124 -1.66 24.92 10.41
C LEU A 124 -2.00 26.22 9.67
N LYS A 125 -1.10 27.22 9.67
CA LYS A 125 -1.27 28.46 8.90
C LYS A 125 -1.16 28.25 7.39
N VAL A 126 -0.34 27.29 6.96
CA VAL A 126 -0.18 26.90 5.55
C VAL A 126 -1.39 26.08 5.08
N GLY A 127 -2.06 25.36 5.97
CA GLY A 127 -3.27 24.61 5.69
C GLY A 127 -3.02 23.14 5.34
N VAL A 128 -2.24 22.43 6.16
CA VAL A 128 -2.03 20.98 6.02
C VAL A 128 -3.32 20.20 6.36
N ASN A 129 -3.56 19.07 5.66
CA ASN A 129 -4.78 18.27 5.84
C ASN A 129 -4.64 17.13 6.86
N ALA A 130 -3.41 16.72 7.15
CA ALA A 130 -3.07 15.75 8.19
C ALA A 130 -1.62 15.99 8.63
N VAL A 131 -1.24 15.46 9.79
CA VAL A 131 0.11 15.64 10.35
C VAL A 131 0.85 14.31 10.35
N LYS A 132 2.05 14.28 9.78
CA LYS A 132 2.96 13.13 9.91
C LYS A 132 3.76 13.27 11.21
N VAL A 133 3.94 12.17 11.93
CA VAL A 133 4.94 12.05 12.99
C VAL A 133 5.95 10.97 12.58
N GLY A 134 7.24 11.32 12.64
CA GLY A 134 8.34 10.40 12.34
C GLY A 134 8.53 9.37 13.46
N SER A 135 9.34 8.34 13.18
CA SER A 135 9.64 7.28 14.16
C SER A 135 10.50 7.79 15.33
N ASP A 136 11.28 8.85 15.09
CA ASP A 136 12.08 9.60 16.05
C ASP A 136 11.25 10.25 17.16
N ASP A 137 10.04 10.72 16.85
CA ASP A 137 9.11 11.33 17.81
C ASP A 137 7.99 10.39 18.28
N PHE A 138 8.00 9.12 17.85
CA PHE A 138 6.88 8.21 18.13
C PHE A 138 6.66 7.95 19.62
N THR A 139 7.73 7.96 20.43
CA THR A 139 7.64 7.80 21.89
C THR A 139 7.55 9.15 22.63
N ASN A 140 7.53 10.27 21.91
CA ASN A 140 7.35 11.61 22.45
C ASN A 140 5.86 11.88 22.76
N LEU A 141 5.33 11.19 23.78
CA LEU A 141 3.91 11.24 24.13
C LEU A 141 3.37 12.66 24.40
N PRO A 142 4.13 13.60 25.02
CA PRO A 142 3.68 14.98 25.14
C PRO A 142 3.47 15.68 23.80
N LEU A 143 4.35 15.42 22.81
CA LEU A 143 4.21 15.97 21.46
C LEU A 143 3.03 15.36 20.73
N LEU A 144 2.83 14.03 20.82
CA LEU A 144 1.68 13.34 20.23
C LEU A 144 0.35 13.90 20.76
N LYS A 145 0.25 14.12 22.08
CA LYS A 145 -0.93 14.74 22.71
C LYS A 145 -1.19 16.14 22.18
N GLU A 146 -0.13 16.95 22.06
CA GLU A 146 -0.23 18.30 21.49
C GLU A 146 -0.75 18.24 20.04
N PHE A 147 -0.18 17.36 19.21
CA PHE A 147 -0.57 17.25 17.81
C PHE A 147 -2.01 16.76 17.66
N ALA A 148 -2.47 15.88 18.55
CA ALA A 148 -3.87 15.43 18.60
C ALA A 148 -4.85 16.57 18.93
N THR A 149 -4.43 17.66 19.59
CA THR A 149 -5.32 18.81 19.85
C THR A 149 -5.76 19.55 18.58
N THR A 150 -5.06 19.34 17.47
CA THR A 150 -5.38 19.99 16.19
C THR A 150 -6.68 19.48 15.56
N GLY A 151 -7.11 18.27 15.93
CA GLY A 151 -8.23 17.57 15.29
C GLY A 151 -7.93 17.06 13.87
N LEU A 152 -6.70 17.23 13.37
CA LEU A 152 -6.27 16.70 12.08
C LEU A 152 -5.85 15.23 12.21
N PRO A 153 -6.09 14.38 11.20
CA PRO A 153 -5.61 13.00 11.24
C PRO A 153 -4.10 12.91 11.46
N LEU A 154 -3.66 11.93 12.26
CA LEU A 154 -2.24 11.69 12.53
C LEU A 154 -1.74 10.45 11.78
N PHE A 155 -0.64 10.61 11.04
CA PHE A 155 0.09 9.55 10.36
C PHE A 155 1.38 9.28 11.12
N VAL A 156 1.40 8.24 11.96
CA VAL A 156 2.50 7.99 12.89
C VAL A 156 3.33 6.79 12.44
N SER A 157 4.65 6.95 12.30
CA SER A 157 5.55 5.82 11.99
C SER A 157 6.07 5.22 13.29
N CYS A 158 6.09 3.90 13.41
CA CYS A 158 6.54 3.19 14.62
C CYS A 158 7.88 2.47 14.46
N GLY A 159 8.81 3.05 13.70
CA GLY A 159 10.18 2.56 13.65
C GLY A 159 10.84 2.64 15.03
N MET A 160 11.83 1.77 15.27
CA MET A 160 12.57 1.69 16.55
C MET A 160 11.72 1.31 17.77
N SER A 161 10.42 1.05 17.60
CA SER A 161 9.47 0.87 18.71
C SER A 161 9.05 -0.58 18.90
N ASP A 162 8.77 -0.96 20.14
CA ASP A 162 8.11 -2.22 20.49
C ASP A 162 6.58 -2.09 20.58
N LEU A 163 5.88 -3.22 20.84
CA LEU A 163 4.42 -3.23 20.89
C LEU A 163 3.85 -2.44 22.08
N SER A 164 4.56 -2.35 23.20
CA SER A 164 4.17 -1.57 24.37
C SER A 164 4.25 -0.08 24.07
N GLU A 165 5.34 0.36 23.43
CA GLU A 165 5.51 1.74 22.98
C GLU A 165 4.43 2.12 21.95
N VAL A 166 4.09 1.22 21.03
CA VAL A 166 2.97 1.43 20.10
C VAL A 166 1.65 1.63 20.84
N TYR A 167 1.35 0.79 21.84
CA TYR A 167 0.13 0.95 22.64
C TYR A 167 0.09 2.31 23.36
N GLN A 168 1.21 2.72 23.98
CA GLN A 168 1.30 3.99 24.71
C GLN A 168 1.14 5.19 23.78
N ALA A 169 1.79 5.18 22.61
CA ALA A 169 1.66 6.23 21.61
C ALA A 169 0.22 6.38 21.13
N LEU A 170 -0.41 5.28 20.70
CA LEU A 170 -1.82 5.28 20.24
C LEU A 170 -2.79 5.70 21.35
N SER A 171 -2.55 5.27 22.59
CA SER A 171 -3.35 5.72 23.74
C SER A 171 -3.18 7.21 24.00
N SER A 172 -1.97 7.77 23.84
CA SER A 172 -1.71 9.20 24.06
C SER A 172 -2.39 10.09 23.02
N ILE A 173 -2.56 9.59 21.79
CA ILE A 173 -3.28 10.26 20.69
C ILE A 173 -4.80 10.23 20.92
N GLY A 174 -5.32 9.30 21.73
CA GLY A 174 -6.75 9.02 21.82
C GLY A 174 -7.25 8.15 20.67
N THR A 175 -6.37 7.36 20.03
CA THR A 175 -6.75 6.48 18.92
C THR A 175 -7.84 5.49 19.31
N PHE A 176 -7.77 4.94 20.53
CA PHE A 176 -8.77 4.00 21.04
C PHE A 176 -10.12 4.66 21.36
N ASP A 177 -10.14 5.99 21.51
CA ASP A 177 -11.34 6.80 21.69
C ASP A 177 -11.89 7.33 20.34
N GLY A 178 -11.34 6.87 19.21
CA GLY A 178 -11.80 7.19 17.87
C GLY A 178 -11.07 8.34 17.18
N TYR A 179 -9.94 8.82 17.73
CA TYR A 179 -9.13 9.82 17.05
C TYR A 179 -8.61 9.30 15.68
N PRO A 180 -8.78 10.03 14.57
CA PRO A 180 -8.33 9.61 13.25
C PRO A 180 -6.81 9.39 13.21
N THR A 181 -6.40 8.13 13.25
CA THR A 181 -4.99 7.72 13.33
C THR A 181 -4.69 6.66 12.29
N LEU A 182 -3.53 6.78 11.63
CA LEU A 182 -2.96 5.73 10.81
C LEU A 182 -1.54 5.42 11.29
N LEU A 183 -1.24 4.14 11.47
CA LEU A 183 0.05 3.65 11.96
C LEU A 183 0.85 3.07 10.80
N LEU A 184 2.04 3.61 10.53
CA LEU A 184 2.96 3.08 9.54
C LEU A 184 4.00 2.17 10.21
N LEU A 185 4.03 0.90 9.78
CA LEU A 185 5.19 0.06 10.04
C LEU A 185 6.41 0.67 9.35
N CYS A 186 7.54 0.72 10.05
CA CYS A 186 8.78 1.31 9.57
C CYS A 186 9.98 0.56 10.15
N THR A 187 11.04 0.42 9.38
CA THR A 187 12.39 0.10 9.89
C THR A 187 13.26 1.33 9.64
N SER A 188 13.77 1.95 10.70
CA SER A 188 14.60 3.18 10.63
C SER A 188 16.06 2.83 10.30
N GLN A 189 16.28 2.35 9.08
CA GLN A 189 17.57 1.95 8.54
C GLN A 189 17.60 2.31 7.05
N TYR A 190 18.63 3.01 6.60
CA TYR A 190 18.61 3.73 5.33
C TYR A 190 19.80 3.34 4.45
N PRO A 191 19.61 2.45 3.45
CA PRO A 191 18.42 1.65 3.17
C PRO A 191 18.27 0.47 4.13
N THR A 192 17.04 -0.02 4.26
CA THR A 192 16.73 -1.24 5.01
C THR A 192 17.03 -2.46 4.13
N PRO A 193 17.91 -3.39 4.56
CA PRO A 193 18.14 -4.65 3.85
C PRO A 193 16.96 -5.61 4.03
N PRO A 194 16.72 -6.55 3.09
CA PRO A 194 15.54 -7.42 3.10
C PRO A 194 15.29 -8.19 4.42
N GLU A 195 16.35 -8.64 5.09
CA GLU A 195 16.32 -9.36 6.36
C GLU A 195 15.74 -8.54 7.53
N ASP A 196 15.84 -7.20 7.46
CA ASP A 196 15.44 -6.30 8.54
C ASP A 196 14.00 -5.73 8.35
N VAL A 197 13.39 -5.92 7.17
CA VAL A 197 12.06 -5.38 6.83
C VAL A 197 10.95 -5.93 7.73
N ASN A 198 10.93 -7.24 7.96
CA ASN A 198 10.01 -7.91 8.88
C ASN A 198 8.51 -7.59 8.67
N LEU A 199 7.99 -7.74 7.44
CA LEU A 199 6.57 -7.43 7.11
C LEU A 199 5.51 -8.20 7.91
N GLN A 200 5.85 -9.34 8.52
CA GLN A 200 4.94 -10.04 9.44
C GLN A 200 4.52 -9.19 10.65
N LYS A 201 5.26 -8.11 10.97
CA LYS A 201 4.86 -7.11 11.95
C LYS A 201 3.51 -6.47 11.61
N LEU A 202 3.15 -6.32 10.32
CA LEU A 202 1.81 -5.83 9.92
C LEU A 202 0.69 -6.74 10.42
N ALA A 203 0.87 -8.07 10.33
CA ALA A 203 -0.11 -9.02 10.87
C ALA A 203 -0.22 -8.92 12.40
N THR A 204 0.92 -8.75 13.09
CA THR A 204 0.95 -8.55 14.54
C THR A 204 0.21 -7.27 14.93
N LEU A 205 0.50 -6.15 14.29
CA LEU A 205 -0.17 -4.86 14.53
C LEU A 205 -1.65 -4.93 14.22
N SER A 206 -2.04 -5.59 13.12
CA SER A 206 -3.46 -5.72 12.75
C SER A 206 -4.26 -6.56 13.75
N ASN A 207 -3.64 -7.59 14.34
CA ASN A 207 -4.25 -8.41 15.38
C ASN A 207 -4.31 -7.69 16.74
N ALA A 208 -3.26 -6.94 17.08
CA ALA A 208 -3.18 -6.19 18.34
C ALA A 208 -4.12 -4.97 18.35
N PHE A 209 -4.31 -4.32 17.21
CA PHE A 209 -5.14 -3.11 17.05
C PHE A 209 -6.20 -3.29 15.94
N PRO A 210 -7.22 -4.15 16.13
CA PRO A 210 -8.21 -4.43 15.10
C PRO A 210 -8.93 -3.16 14.63
N GLY A 211 -8.95 -2.93 13.33
CA GLY A 211 -9.61 -1.78 12.70
C GLY A 211 -8.72 -0.55 12.54
N LEU A 212 -7.55 -0.48 13.19
CA LEU A 212 -6.59 0.59 12.96
C LEU A 212 -6.08 0.53 11.50
N PRO A 213 -6.20 1.61 10.70
CA PRO A 213 -5.57 1.68 9.40
C PRO A 213 -4.04 1.55 9.52
N LEU A 214 -3.46 0.63 8.74
CA LEU A 214 -2.02 0.37 8.72
C LEU A 214 -1.40 0.83 7.41
N GLY A 215 -0.22 1.43 7.50
CA GLY A 215 0.63 1.76 6.37
C GLY A 215 2.01 1.13 6.47
N PHE A 216 2.83 1.39 5.45
CA PHE A 216 4.23 0.97 5.40
C PHE A 216 5.09 2.15 4.93
N SER A 217 5.98 2.61 5.80
CA SER A 217 7.03 3.58 5.48
C SER A 217 8.29 2.79 5.13
N ASP A 218 8.63 2.80 3.85
CA ASP A 218 9.52 1.87 3.18
C ASP A 218 10.88 2.53 2.89
N HIS A 219 11.93 2.02 3.52
CA HIS A 219 13.31 2.43 3.29
C HIS A 219 14.13 1.36 2.54
N THR A 220 13.51 0.34 1.96
CA THR A 220 14.19 -0.61 1.07
C THR A 220 14.41 -0.01 -0.31
N GLN A 221 15.24 -0.65 -1.13
CA GLN A 221 15.35 -0.30 -2.54
C GLN A 221 14.30 -1.06 -3.37
N GLY A 222 13.64 -0.36 -4.30
CA GLY A 222 12.72 -0.95 -5.26
C GLY A 222 11.32 -1.25 -4.72
N PRO A 223 10.46 -1.88 -5.53
CA PRO A 223 9.02 -2.03 -5.24
C PRO A 223 8.65 -3.21 -4.34
N LEU A 224 9.54 -4.19 -4.20
CA LEU A 224 9.17 -5.53 -3.69
C LEU A 224 8.54 -5.48 -2.29
N ALA A 225 9.17 -4.77 -1.34
CA ALA A 225 8.70 -4.72 0.04
C ALA A 225 7.30 -4.08 0.12
N SER A 226 7.10 -2.94 -0.54
CA SER A 226 5.79 -2.29 -0.61
C SER A 226 4.73 -3.13 -1.32
N SER A 227 5.05 -3.82 -2.42
CA SER A 227 4.12 -4.75 -3.08
C SER A 227 3.70 -5.92 -2.18
N LEU A 228 4.62 -6.46 -1.37
CA LEU A 228 4.29 -7.49 -0.38
C LEU A 228 3.44 -6.93 0.78
N ALA A 229 3.72 -5.70 1.21
CA ALA A 229 2.96 -5.02 2.26
C ALA A 229 1.49 -4.78 1.85
N VAL A 230 1.19 -4.60 0.55
CA VAL A 230 -0.19 -4.60 0.03
C VAL A 230 -0.91 -5.90 0.38
N ALA A 231 -0.28 -7.06 0.14
CA ALA A 231 -0.87 -8.36 0.45
C ALA A 231 -1.05 -8.58 1.96
N MET A 232 -0.24 -7.90 2.78
CA MET A 232 -0.35 -7.90 4.25
C MET A 232 -1.38 -6.89 4.78
N GLY A 233 -2.08 -6.16 3.89
CA GLY A 233 -3.19 -5.29 4.25
C GLY A 233 -2.84 -3.84 4.53
N ALA A 234 -1.60 -3.39 4.26
CA ALA A 234 -1.25 -1.98 4.31
C ALA A 234 -2.05 -1.17 3.27
N CYS A 235 -2.54 0.01 3.65
CA CYS A 235 -3.33 0.90 2.79
C CYS A 235 -2.66 2.24 2.51
N VAL A 236 -1.60 2.59 3.23
CA VAL A 236 -0.75 3.77 2.96
C VAL A 236 0.68 3.31 2.74
N PHE A 237 1.37 3.93 1.79
CA PHE A 237 2.75 3.64 1.45
C PHE A 237 3.53 4.93 1.39
N GLU A 238 4.71 4.97 2.00
CA GLU A 238 5.58 6.13 2.03
C GLU A 238 7.00 5.70 1.64
N LYS A 239 7.65 6.42 0.72
CA LYS A 239 9.04 6.17 0.36
C LYS A 239 9.73 7.46 -0.06
N HIS A 240 11.00 7.60 0.31
CA HIS A 240 11.82 8.75 -0.06
C HIS A 240 12.01 8.83 -1.59
N PHE A 241 11.97 10.05 -2.11
CA PHE A 241 12.06 10.36 -3.53
C PHE A 241 13.09 11.48 -3.78
N THR A 242 13.81 11.38 -4.90
CA THR A 242 14.79 12.37 -5.36
C THR A 242 14.64 12.63 -6.87
N LEU A 243 15.09 13.79 -7.35
CA LEU A 243 15.24 14.02 -8.80
C LEU A 243 16.43 13.25 -9.39
N ASP A 244 17.50 13.08 -8.61
CA ASP A 244 18.72 12.37 -9.01
C ASP A 244 19.41 11.82 -7.75
N ASN A 245 19.85 10.56 -7.81
CA ASN A 245 20.54 9.89 -6.71
C ASN A 245 21.97 10.42 -6.46
N ASN A 246 22.54 11.18 -7.42
CA ASN A 246 23.88 11.76 -7.33
C ASN A 246 23.90 13.19 -6.78
N LEU A 247 22.75 13.74 -6.37
CA LEU A 247 22.70 15.03 -5.69
C LEU A 247 23.33 14.95 -4.28
N PRO A 248 23.91 16.05 -3.76
CA PRO A 248 24.52 16.06 -2.45
C PRO A 248 23.46 16.12 -1.35
N GLY A 249 23.57 15.25 -0.33
CA GLY A 249 22.64 15.21 0.79
C GLY A 249 22.52 13.80 1.38
N PRO A 250 21.94 13.67 2.58
CA PRO A 250 21.89 12.40 3.29
C PRO A 250 20.97 11.37 2.64
N ASP A 251 19.90 11.82 1.99
CA ASP A 251 18.81 10.92 1.58
C ASP A 251 18.78 10.62 0.08
N HIS A 252 19.46 11.42 -0.76
CA HIS A 252 19.41 11.27 -2.21
C HIS A 252 19.85 9.89 -2.70
N TRP A 253 20.90 9.32 -2.12
CA TRP A 253 21.56 8.15 -2.69
C TRP A 253 20.74 6.85 -2.60
N PHE A 254 19.81 6.76 -1.65
CA PHE A 254 18.91 5.59 -1.48
C PHE A 254 17.47 5.86 -1.90
N SER A 255 17.07 7.13 -2.06
CA SER A 255 15.74 7.53 -2.49
C SER A 255 15.39 6.98 -3.88
N GLU A 256 14.11 6.82 -4.20
CA GLU A 256 13.72 6.51 -5.56
C GLU A 256 13.89 7.73 -6.46
N ASN A 257 14.47 7.55 -7.64
CA ASN A 257 14.50 8.58 -8.68
C ASN A 257 13.16 8.60 -9.46
N PRO A 258 12.96 9.50 -10.44
CA PRO A 258 11.68 9.61 -11.14
C PRO A 258 11.21 8.31 -11.82
N GLU A 259 12.13 7.56 -12.41
CA GLU A 259 11.83 6.27 -13.05
C GLU A 259 11.41 5.23 -12.01
N ASN A 260 12.20 5.10 -10.95
CA ASN A 260 11.91 4.12 -9.91
C ASN A 260 10.68 4.48 -9.07
N LEU A 261 10.39 5.76 -8.85
CA LEU A 261 9.17 6.19 -8.17
C LEU A 261 7.94 5.75 -8.97
N LYS A 262 7.96 5.91 -10.29
CA LYS A 262 6.88 5.44 -11.18
C LYS A 262 6.76 3.91 -11.15
N ILE A 263 7.88 3.18 -11.12
CA ILE A 263 7.88 1.72 -10.96
C ILE A 263 7.29 1.33 -9.59
N TRP A 264 7.67 2.02 -8.52
CA TRP A 264 7.17 1.78 -7.16
C TRP A 264 5.67 2.01 -7.04
N VAL A 265 5.17 3.17 -7.50
CA VAL A 265 3.74 3.51 -7.55
C VAL A 265 2.96 2.47 -8.34
N SER A 266 3.38 2.17 -9.58
CA SER A 266 2.67 1.22 -10.43
C SER A 266 2.66 -0.20 -9.85
N SER A 267 3.74 -0.63 -9.21
CA SER A 267 3.83 -1.94 -8.56
C SER A 267 2.87 -2.07 -7.38
N ILE A 268 2.69 -1.02 -6.58
CA ILE A 268 1.69 -0.99 -5.49
C ILE A 268 0.27 -1.10 -6.05
N ARG A 269 -0.04 -0.32 -7.11
CA ARG A 269 -1.37 -0.34 -7.76
C ARG A 269 -1.68 -1.69 -8.39
N ILE A 270 -0.73 -2.29 -9.10
CA ILE A 270 -0.86 -3.62 -9.71
C ILE A 270 -1.05 -4.67 -8.62
N ALA A 271 -0.23 -4.65 -7.56
CA ALA A 271 -0.38 -5.57 -6.44
C ALA A 271 -1.77 -5.45 -5.79
N HIS A 272 -2.27 -4.23 -5.60
CA HIS A 272 -3.62 -4.01 -5.07
C HIS A 272 -4.71 -4.59 -5.98
N GLN A 273 -4.60 -4.40 -7.30
CA GLN A 273 -5.52 -4.98 -8.26
C GLN A 273 -5.47 -6.52 -8.23
N MET A 274 -4.28 -7.11 -8.08
CA MET A 274 -4.09 -8.56 -7.98
C MET A 274 -4.72 -9.17 -6.74
N MET A 275 -4.87 -8.41 -5.64
CA MET A 275 -5.55 -8.89 -4.43
C MET A 275 -7.02 -9.24 -4.68
N GLY A 276 -7.68 -8.56 -5.62
CA GLY A 276 -9.00 -8.93 -6.13
C GLY A 276 -10.05 -9.19 -5.04
N SER A 277 -10.73 -10.33 -5.15
CA SER A 277 -11.79 -10.75 -4.21
C SER A 277 -11.41 -12.02 -3.49
N ALA A 278 -11.75 -12.12 -2.20
CA ALA A 278 -11.60 -13.34 -1.42
C ALA A 278 -12.56 -14.48 -1.85
N LEU A 279 -13.52 -14.21 -2.75
CA LEU A 279 -14.47 -15.22 -3.22
C LEU A 279 -13.78 -16.19 -4.18
N VAL A 280 -13.71 -17.47 -3.80
CA VAL A 280 -13.20 -18.55 -4.66
C VAL A 280 -14.24 -18.87 -5.73
N ARG A 281 -14.11 -18.22 -6.88
CA ARG A 281 -14.92 -18.45 -8.07
C ARG A 281 -14.11 -18.17 -9.33
N PRO A 282 -14.47 -18.76 -10.48
CA PRO A 282 -13.81 -18.44 -11.73
C PRO A 282 -14.09 -16.99 -12.13
N THR A 283 -13.14 -16.41 -12.83
CA THR A 283 -13.34 -15.20 -13.61
C THR A 283 -14.40 -15.41 -14.71
N PRO A 284 -14.97 -14.33 -15.26
CA PRO A 284 -15.87 -14.42 -16.42
C PRO A 284 -15.25 -15.19 -17.60
N LYS A 285 -13.94 -14.99 -17.85
CA LYS A 285 -13.22 -15.69 -18.92
C LYS A 285 -12.98 -17.17 -18.62
N GLU A 286 -12.72 -17.52 -17.36
CA GLU A 286 -12.69 -18.93 -16.97
C GLU A 286 -14.06 -19.60 -17.05
N MET A 287 -15.17 -18.88 -16.88
CA MET A 287 -16.51 -19.44 -17.10
C MET A 287 -16.77 -19.80 -18.57
N GLU A 288 -16.27 -19.01 -19.51
CA GLU A 288 -16.27 -19.37 -20.94
C GLU A 288 -15.37 -20.60 -21.20
N MET A 289 -14.15 -20.56 -20.66
CA MET A 289 -13.19 -21.65 -20.81
C MET A 289 -13.68 -22.95 -20.17
N ARG A 290 -14.46 -22.86 -19.09
CA ARG A 290 -15.09 -23.99 -18.41
C ARG A 290 -15.98 -24.78 -19.37
N THR A 291 -16.77 -24.09 -20.19
CA THR A 291 -17.61 -24.73 -21.21
C THR A 291 -16.75 -25.43 -22.27
N LEU A 292 -15.66 -24.81 -22.72
CA LEU A 292 -14.81 -25.41 -23.75
C LEU A 292 -13.92 -26.56 -23.23
N ALA A 293 -13.37 -26.43 -22.02
CA ALA A 293 -12.34 -27.31 -21.49
C ALA A 293 -12.88 -28.45 -20.62
N ARG A 294 -14.00 -28.27 -19.93
CA ARG A 294 -14.55 -29.34 -19.10
C ARG A 294 -15.14 -30.43 -19.97
N ARG A 295 -15.20 -31.62 -19.38
CA ARG A 295 -15.86 -32.77 -20.00
C ARG A 295 -17.30 -32.81 -19.57
N SER A 296 -18.12 -33.39 -20.42
CA SER A 296 -19.48 -33.85 -20.14
C SER A 296 -19.56 -35.34 -20.43
N ILE A 297 -20.68 -35.94 -20.07
CA ILE A 297 -21.01 -37.31 -20.43
C ILE A 297 -21.49 -37.33 -21.88
N VAL A 298 -20.88 -38.19 -22.70
CA VAL A 298 -21.06 -38.27 -24.15
C VAL A 298 -21.23 -39.73 -24.56
N ALA A 299 -22.09 -40.00 -25.53
CA ALA A 299 -22.21 -41.31 -26.14
C ALA A 299 -20.93 -41.66 -26.94
N LEU A 300 -20.25 -42.75 -26.61
CA LEU A 300 -19.07 -43.25 -27.33
C LEU A 300 -19.45 -44.10 -28.55
N LYS A 301 -20.67 -44.63 -28.54
CA LYS A 301 -21.30 -45.45 -29.60
C LYS A 301 -22.74 -44.98 -29.80
N ASP A 302 -23.40 -45.45 -30.85
CA ASP A 302 -24.85 -45.29 -30.96
C ASP A 302 -25.52 -46.18 -29.91
N ILE A 303 -26.48 -45.64 -29.16
CA ILE A 303 -27.19 -46.31 -28.06
C ILE A 303 -28.66 -46.41 -28.45
N ARG A 304 -29.24 -47.61 -28.37
CA ARG A 304 -30.64 -47.86 -28.74
C ARG A 304 -31.59 -47.54 -27.59
N GLU A 305 -32.85 -47.29 -27.94
CA GLU A 305 -33.92 -47.26 -26.94
C GLU A 305 -33.98 -48.58 -26.15
N GLY A 306 -34.06 -48.47 -24.82
CA GLY A 306 -34.03 -49.57 -23.86
C GLY A 306 -32.63 -50.11 -23.51
N GLU A 307 -31.58 -49.69 -24.22
CA GLU A 307 -30.20 -50.13 -23.98
C GLU A 307 -29.66 -49.59 -22.64
N VAL A 308 -28.83 -50.37 -21.95
CA VAL A 308 -28.21 -49.98 -20.68
C VAL A 308 -27.03 -49.05 -20.96
N LEU A 309 -26.94 -47.94 -20.23
CA LEU A 309 -25.78 -47.05 -20.25
C LEU A 309 -24.65 -47.66 -19.41
N ASP A 310 -23.50 -47.90 -20.01
CA ASP A 310 -22.33 -48.54 -19.39
C ASP A 310 -21.02 -47.84 -19.76
N GLU A 311 -19.90 -48.31 -19.21
CA GLU A 311 -18.58 -47.69 -19.44
C GLU A 311 -18.08 -47.83 -20.89
N ASP A 312 -18.68 -48.73 -21.68
CA ASP A 312 -18.31 -49.00 -23.06
C ASP A 312 -19.05 -48.09 -24.04
N ASN A 313 -20.28 -47.67 -23.71
CA ASN A 313 -21.13 -46.88 -24.58
C ASN A 313 -21.27 -45.41 -24.18
N ILE A 314 -20.98 -45.03 -22.93
CA ILE A 314 -20.86 -43.62 -22.51
C ILE A 314 -19.48 -43.32 -21.94
N GLY A 315 -19.06 -42.06 -22.06
CA GLY A 315 -17.76 -41.64 -21.54
C GLY A 315 -17.65 -40.14 -21.38
N LEU A 316 -16.51 -39.69 -20.86
CA LEU A 316 -16.29 -38.28 -20.54
C LEU A 316 -15.51 -37.60 -21.67
N ARG A 317 -16.14 -36.68 -22.39
CA ARG A 317 -15.52 -35.91 -23.50
C ARG A 317 -15.91 -34.44 -23.42
N ARG A 318 -15.12 -33.55 -24.03
CA ARG A 318 -15.47 -32.12 -24.16
C ARG A 318 -16.59 -31.95 -25.20
N PRO A 319 -17.36 -30.85 -25.18
CA PRO A 319 -17.33 -29.71 -24.24
C PRO A 319 -18.01 -30.01 -22.90
N GLY A 320 -18.01 -29.03 -22.00
CA GLY A 320 -18.49 -29.07 -20.61
C GLY A 320 -19.88 -28.48 -20.38
N ASN A 321 -20.68 -28.30 -21.44
CA ASN A 321 -22.07 -27.82 -21.40
C ASN A 321 -23.12 -28.94 -21.45
N GLY A 322 -22.71 -30.21 -21.38
CA GLY A 322 -23.59 -31.35 -21.20
C GLY A 322 -23.67 -31.77 -19.73
N LEU A 323 -24.13 -32.99 -19.47
CA LEU A 323 -24.21 -33.49 -18.11
C LEU A 323 -22.84 -33.57 -17.44
N SER A 324 -22.81 -33.09 -16.19
CA SER A 324 -21.60 -33.10 -15.36
C SER A 324 -21.06 -34.52 -15.22
N PRO A 325 -19.75 -34.74 -15.40
CA PRO A 325 -19.10 -36.01 -15.10
C PRO A 325 -19.34 -36.53 -13.68
N GLN A 326 -19.72 -35.65 -12.74
CA GLN A 326 -20.10 -36.06 -11.37
C GLN A 326 -21.34 -36.96 -11.33
N LEU A 327 -22.17 -36.91 -12.38
CA LEU A 327 -23.36 -37.74 -12.54
C LEU A 327 -23.04 -39.11 -13.16
N PHE A 328 -21.80 -39.35 -13.59
CA PHE A 328 -21.43 -40.56 -14.31
C PHE A 328 -21.77 -41.85 -13.53
N PRO A 329 -21.44 -41.97 -12.22
CA PRO A 329 -21.79 -43.17 -11.44
C PRO A 329 -23.29 -43.42 -11.33
N GLN A 330 -24.12 -42.37 -11.30
CA GLN A 330 -25.58 -42.48 -11.17
C GLN A 330 -26.25 -42.87 -12.50
N ILE A 331 -25.57 -42.61 -13.61
CA ILE A 331 -26.07 -42.87 -14.96
C ILE A 331 -25.72 -44.29 -15.42
N LEU A 332 -24.60 -44.84 -14.96
CA LEU A 332 -24.27 -46.24 -15.22
C LEU A 332 -25.38 -47.17 -14.71
N GLY A 333 -25.77 -48.13 -15.56
CA GLY A 333 -26.86 -49.07 -15.28
C GLY A 333 -28.26 -48.54 -15.59
N GLN A 334 -28.43 -47.24 -15.86
CA GLN A 334 -29.72 -46.70 -16.34
C GLN A 334 -30.01 -47.18 -17.76
N ARG A 335 -31.27 -47.12 -18.18
CA ARG A 335 -31.68 -47.48 -19.55
C ARG A 335 -32.04 -46.25 -20.35
N ALA A 336 -31.57 -46.19 -21.59
CA ALA A 336 -31.95 -45.13 -22.52
C ALA A 336 -33.45 -45.21 -22.83
N PHE A 337 -34.18 -44.11 -22.67
CA PHE A 337 -35.60 -43.98 -22.98
C PHE A 337 -35.87 -43.69 -24.47
N LYS A 338 -34.84 -43.28 -25.21
CA LYS A 338 -34.84 -43.10 -26.66
C LYS A 338 -33.44 -43.38 -27.22
N ALA A 339 -33.32 -43.53 -28.53
CA ALA A 339 -32.02 -43.69 -29.17
C ALA A 339 -31.14 -42.43 -29.02
N ILE A 340 -29.84 -42.63 -28.80
CA ILE A 340 -28.82 -41.57 -28.62
C ILE A 340 -27.68 -41.81 -29.61
N ALA A 341 -27.37 -40.82 -30.44
CA ALA A 341 -26.32 -40.95 -31.46
C ALA A 341 -24.91 -40.78 -30.86
N LYS A 342 -23.95 -41.53 -31.40
CA LYS A 342 -22.52 -41.42 -31.07
C LYS A 342 -22.04 -39.97 -31.17
N GLY A 343 -21.27 -39.55 -30.18
CA GLY A 343 -20.72 -38.20 -30.08
C GLY A 343 -21.68 -37.17 -29.49
N SER A 344 -22.94 -37.53 -29.25
CA SER A 344 -23.92 -36.64 -28.61
C SER A 344 -23.65 -36.51 -27.12
N LEU A 345 -23.88 -35.31 -26.57
CA LEU A 345 -23.93 -35.10 -25.13
C LEU A 345 -25.17 -35.82 -24.58
N ILE A 346 -24.98 -36.65 -23.56
CA ILE A 346 -26.12 -37.29 -22.87
C ILE A 346 -26.94 -36.22 -22.15
N GLN A 347 -28.27 -36.30 -22.24
CA GLN A 347 -29.21 -35.42 -21.52
C GLN A 347 -30.09 -36.20 -20.53
N LEU A 348 -30.57 -35.55 -19.46
CA LEU A 348 -31.32 -36.21 -18.39
C LEU A 348 -32.59 -36.92 -18.89
N GLY A 349 -33.34 -36.28 -19.78
CA GLY A 349 -34.57 -36.85 -20.35
C GLY A 349 -34.34 -38.03 -21.30
N GLU A 350 -33.09 -38.46 -21.49
CA GLU A 350 -32.76 -39.64 -22.30
C GLU A 350 -32.68 -40.91 -21.48
N PHE A 351 -32.71 -40.84 -20.15
CA PHE A 351 -32.62 -42.02 -19.26
C PHE A 351 -33.39 -41.86 -17.94
N ILE A 352 -33.95 -40.68 -17.66
CA ILE A 352 -34.89 -40.43 -16.56
C ILE A 352 -36.27 -40.20 -17.18
N ARG A 353 -37.30 -40.87 -16.64
CA ARG A 353 -38.71 -40.67 -17.02
C ARG A 353 -39.32 -39.43 -16.40
#